data_AF-A0A2W2DX43-F1
#
_entry.id   AF-A0A2W2DX43-F1
#
_cell.length_a   1.000
_cell.length_b   1.000
_cell.length_c   1.000
_cell.angle_alpha   90.00
_cell.angle_beta   90.00
_cell.angle_gamma   90.00
#
_symmetry.space_group_name_H-M   'P 1'
#
loop_
_entity.id
_entity.type
_entity.pdbx_description
1 polymer ?
#
loop_
_entity_poly.entity_id
_entity_poly.type
_entity_poly.pdbx_seq_one_letter_code
_entity_poly.pdbx_strand_id
1 'polypeptide(L)'
;MVATPLVLGRAGLVSRPGGDGLVLDRGRRPPPRRPVRPEGSAVTADVVELTEQSTEDVARARAARIRQGMRTFLETVAELALAWERRDWQTLGYSGWQSYLDAEFGAERLKVPTVLRQQAVEILRAAFMSQRAIAAALGVGQSTVRDDLALLSGSTQLPDRIKSLDGRDLPATRPTP
;
A
#
# COMPACT_ATOMS: atom_id res chain seq x y z
N MET A 1 17.99 17.29 -22.05
CA MET A 1 19.25 17.29 -21.27
C MET A 1 19.08 16.22 -20.19
N VAL A 2 19.59 15.01 -20.43
CA VAL A 2 19.30 13.82 -19.58
C VAL A 2 20.60 13.43 -18.86
N ALA A 3 20.58 13.35 -17.53
CA ALA A 3 21.73 12.99 -16.71
C ALA A 3 21.48 11.67 -15.96
N THR A 4 22.45 10.77 -16.12
CA THR A 4 22.61 9.40 -15.61
C THR A 4 22.80 9.33 -14.08
N PRO A 5 22.37 8.26 -13.37
CA PRO A 5 22.68 8.09 -11.94
C PRO A 5 24.01 7.36 -11.71
N LEU A 6 24.76 7.83 -10.72
CA LEU A 6 26.07 7.32 -10.29
C LEU A 6 25.92 6.16 -9.30
N VAL A 7 26.73 5.11 -9.48
CA VAL A 7 26.76 3.86 -8.71
C VAL A 7 27.56 4.00 -7.39
N LEU A 8 27.04 3.34 -6.35
CA LEU A 8 27.51 3.28 -4.97
C LEU A 8 28.83 2.49 -4.80
N GLY A 9 29.80 3.06 -4.07
CA GLY A 9 31.11 2.48 -3.75
C GLY A 9 31.17 1.69 -2.44
N ARG A 10 32.13 0.77 -2.36
CA ARG A 10 32.19 -0.47 -1.55
C ARG A 10 32.58 -0.32 -0.07
N ALA A 11 32.24 -1.40 0.63
CA ALA A 11 32.60 -1.86 1.97
C ALA A 11 34.07 -1.69 2.40
N GLY A 12 34.24 -1.33 3.67
CA GLY A 12 35.48 -1.44 4.44
C GLY A 12 35.34 -2.50 5.53
N LEU A 13 36.37 -3.35 5.64
CA LEU A 13 36.51 -4.55 6.47
C LEU A 13 37.79 -4.35 7.29
N VAL A 14 37.80 -4.62 8.61
CA VAL A 14 38.97 -4.84 9.50
C VAL A 14 38.49 -4.66 10.96
N SER A 15 38.97 -5.34 12.00
CA SER A 15 39.71 -6.58 12.22
C SER A 15 39.73 -6.76 13.76
N ARG A 16 39.72 -8.00 14.26
CA ARG A 16 39.94 -8.35 15.69
C ARG A 16 41.42 -8.72 15.91
N PRO A 17 41.94 -8.50 17.13
CA PRO A 17 42.56 -9.58 17.90
C PRO A 17 42.22 -9.42 19.42
N GLY A 18 42.38 -10.34 20.35
CA GLY A 18 43.02 -11.65 20.45
C GLY A 18 43.38 -11.90 21.93
N GLY A 19 43.30 -13.16 22.38
CA GLY A 19 43.98 -13.73 23.56
C GLY A 19 43.34 -13.55 24.95
N ASP A 20 43.61 -14.37 25.96
CA ASP A 20 44.17 -15.72 26.06
C ASP A 20 44.05 -16.15 27.55
N GLY A 21 43.84 -17.45 27.80
CA GLY A 21 44.03 -18.18 29.07
C GLY A 21 43.17 -17.87 30.31
N LEU A 22 43.07 -18.72 31.35
CA LEU A 22 43.09 -20.18 31.56
C LEU A 22 43.08 -20.37 33.10
N VAL A 23 42.43 -21.43 33.59
CA VAL A 23 42.68 -22.15 34.87
C VAL A 23 42.02 -21.64 36.17
N LEU A 24 40.87 -22.28 36.45
CA LEU A 24 40.53 -23.11 37.63
C LEU A 24 41.08 -22.74 39.02
N ASP A 25 40.15 -22.39 39.93
CA ASP A 25 40.30 -22.71 41.35
C ASP A 25 39.19 -23.67 41.81
N ARG A 26 39.63 -24.74 42.49
CA ARG A 26 38.82 -25.83 43.03
C ARG A 26 38.43 -25.45 44.45
N GLY A 27 37.13 -25.41 44.77
CA GLY A 27 36.73 -25.20 46.15
C GLY A 27 35.30 -25.62 46.47
N ARG A 28 35.17 -26.84 47.00
CA ARG A 28 34.04 -27.40 47.78
C ARG A 28 32.78 -27.85 47.01
N ARG A 29 32.68 -29.17 46.86
CA ARG A 29 31.39 -29.89 46.75
C ARG A 29 30.64 -29.78 48.08
N PRO A 30 29.39 -29.28 48.11
CA PRO A 30 28.51 -29.47 49.27
C PRO A 30 28.07 -30.94 49.36
N PRO A 31 27.81 -31.46 50.58
CA PRO A 31 27.30 -32.83 50.76
C PRO A 31 25.87 -32.98 50.17
N PRO A 32 25.45 -34.20 49.77
CA PRO A 32 24.10 -34.41 49.27
C PRO A 32 23.08 -34.20 50.39
N ARG A 33 22.20 -33.19 50.26
CA ARG A 33 21.02 -33.08 51.11
C ARG A 33 19.97 -34.09 50.62
N ARG A 34 19.49 -34.94 51.53
CA ARG A 34 18.29 -35.78 51.34
C ARG A 34 17.15 -34.95 50.74
N PRO A 35 16.28 -35.52 49.88
CA PRO A 35 15.15 -34.78 49.32
C PRO A 35 14.17 -34.45 50.45
N VAL A 36 14.14 -33.17 50.85
CA VAL A 36 12.95 -32.59 51.44
C VAL A 36 11.95 -32.43 50.30
N ARG A 37 10.76 -33.01 50.45
CA ARG A 37 9.62 -32.80 49.57
C ARG A 37 8.83 -31.60 50.09
N PRO A 38 8.95 -30.40 49.49
CA PRO A 38 7.93 -29.38 49.61
C PRO A 38 6.96 -29.52 48.42
N GLU A 39 5.74 -29.91 48.75
CA GLU A 39 4.56 -29.66 47.93
C GLU A 39 4.38 -28.13 47.80
N GLY A 40 3.97 -27.67 46.62
CA GLY A 40 3.51 -26.30 46.39
C GLY A 40 4.60 -25.28 46.09
N SER A 41 5.01 -25.18 44.82
CA SER A 41 5.47 -23.90 44.25
C SER A 41 4.74 -23.69 42.93
N ALA A 42 3.59 -23.04 43.04
CA ALA A 42 2.91 -22.41 41.93
C ALA A 42 3.76 -21.23 41.48
N VAL A 43 4.69 -21.46 40.55
CA VAL A 43 5.28 -20.40 39.72
C VAL A 43 5.70 -21.03 38.39
N THR A 44 4.75 -21.19 37.48
CA THR A 44 5.09 -21.03 36.06
C THR A 44 4.25 -19.87 35.59
N ALA A 45 4.93 -18.72 35.62
CA ALA A 45 4.66 -17.52 34.85
C ALA A 45 3.18 -17.24 34.62
N ASP A 46 2.66 -16.24 35.34
CA ASP A 46 1.73 -15.31 34.71
C ASP A 46 2.22 -15.05 33.29
N VAL A 47 1.55 -15.68 32.34
CA VAL A 47 1.63 -15.31 30.95
C VAL A 47 1.02 -13.91 30.95
N VAL A 48 1.87 -12.88 31.05
CA VAL A 48 1.47 -11.50 30.78
C VAL A 48 1.22 -11.40 29.28
N GLU A 49 0.12 -11.98 28.82
CA GLU A 49 -0.46 -11.75 27.52
C GLU A 49 -1.40 -10.57 27.66
N LEU A 50 -0.82 -9.37 27.59
CA LEU A 50 -1.57 -8.15 27.34
C LEU A 50 -0.90 -7.48 26.14
N THR A 51 -1.34 -7.88 24.95
CA THR A 51 -1.23 -7.00 23.78
C THR A 51 -1.85 -5.67 24.18
N GLU A 52 -1.04 -4.63 24.41
CA GLU A 52 -1.54 -3.33 24.86
C GLU A 52 -2.54 -2.77 23.86
N GLN A 53 -3.83 -2.95 24.15
CA GLN A 53 -4.91 -2.42 23.34
C GLN A 53 -4.90 -0.88 23.45
N SER A 54 -5.16 -0.20 22.34
CA SER A 54 -5.25 1.28 22.34
C SER A 54 -6.37 1.74 23.28
N THR A 55 -6.16 2.84 24.00
CA THR A 55 -7.24 3.52 24.72
C THR A 55 -8.32 3.99 23.75
N GLU A 56 -9.56 4.17 24.24
CA GLU A 56 -10.68 4.59 23.41
C GLU A 56 -10.38 5.91 22.67
N ASP A 57 -9.85 6.91 23.37
CA ASP A 57 -9.54 8.22 22.79
C ASP A 57 -8.53 8.12 21.65
N VAL A 58 -7.47 7.31 21.82
CA VAL A 58 -6.45 7.08 20.79
C VAL A 58 -7.05 6.34 19.60
N ALA A 59 -7.88 5.33 19.83
CA ALA A 59 -8.57 4.60 18.79
C ALA A 59 -9.55 5.49 18.00
N ARG A 60 -10.33 6.35 18.69
CA ARG A 60 -11.27 7.30 18.07
C ARG A 60 -10.55 8.35 17.25
N ALA A 61 -9.47 8.93 17.77
CA ALA A 61 -8.64 9.89 17.05
C ALA A 61 -8.01 9.25 15.80
N ARG A 62 -7.53 8.00 15.90
CA ARG A 62 -7.02 7.25 14.75
C ARG A 62 -8.12 7.00 13.71
N ALA A 63 -9.30 6.57 14.14
CA ALA A 63 -10.45 6.38 13.25
C ALA A 63 -10.86 7.68 12.54
N ALA A 64 -10.81 8.83 13.22
CA ALA A 64 -11.07 10.13 12.61
C ALA A 64 -10.05 10.47 11.52
N ARG A 65 -8.74 10.28 11.79
CA ARG A 65 -7.68 10.47 10.79
C ARG A 65 -7.84 9.53 9.59
N ILE A 66 -8.22 8.27 9.83
CA ILE A 66 -8.51 7.31 8.76
C ILE A 66 -9.68 7.79 7.90
N ARG A 67 -10.79 8.24 8.51
CA ARG A 67 -11.95 8.77 7.77
C ARG A 67 -11.57 10.00 6.94
N GLN A 68 -10.79 10.91 7.50
CA GLN A 68 -10.29 12.07 6.77
C GLN A 68 -9.42 11.64 5.59
N GLY A 69 -8.47 10.73 5.80
CA GLY A 69 -7.62 10.19 4.74
C GLY A 69 -8.43 9.52 3.63
N MET A 70 -9.48 8.75 3.97
CA MET A 70 -10.39 8.17 2.98
C MET A 70 -11.14 9.24 2.18
N ARG A 71 -11.61 10.31 2.83
CA ARG A 71 -12.29 11.41 2.14
C ARG A 71 -11.34 12.15 1.20
N THR A 72 -10.18 12.57 1.69
CA THR A 72 -9.15 13.25 0.89
C THR A 72 -8.72 12.40 -0.30
N PHE A 73 -8.63 11.08 -0.11
CA PHE A 73 -8.37 10.16 -1.19
C PHE A 73 -9.46 10.20 -2.27
N LEU A 74 -10.75 10.10 -1.89
CA LEU A 74 -11.85 10.15 -2.85
C LEU A 74 -11.97 11.51 -3.55
N GLU A 75 -11.72 12.60 -2.82
CA GLU A 75 -11.63 13.95 -3.38
C GLU A 75 -10.52 14.02 -4.45
N THR A 76 -9.35 13.46 -4.16
CA THR A 76 -8.23 13.38 -5.14
C THR A 76 -8.62 12.58 -6.39
N VAL A 77 -9.36 11.47 -6.23
CA VAL A 77 -9.87 10.68 -7.36
C VAL A 77 -10.90 11.48 -8.18
N ALA A 78 -11.75 12.26 -7.53
CA ALA A 78 -12.71 13.13 -8.21
C ALA A 78 -11.98 14.22 -9.04
N GLU A 79 -10.89 14.79 -8.53
CA GLU A 79 -10.07 15.74 -9.30
C GLU A 79 -9.42 15.08 -10.53
N LEU A 80 -8.97 13.83 -10.43
CA LEU A 80 -8.49 13.07 -11.59
C LEU A 80 -9.60 12.84 -12.64
N ALA A 81 -10.83 12.57 -12.20
CA ALA A 81 -11.98 12.45 -13.08
C ALA A 81 -12.28 13.79 -13.78
N LEU A 82 -12.25 14.90 -13.06
CA LEU A 82 -12.44 16.23 -13.62
C LEU A 82 -11.33 16.58 -14.63
N ALA A 83 -10.07 16.34 -14.30
CA ALA A 83 -8.96 16.54 -15.22
C ALA A 83 -9.09 15.70 -16.50
N TRP A 84 -9.65 14.48 -16.36
CA TRP A 84 -10.01 13.64 -17.51
C TRP A 84 -11.08 14.30 -18.39
N GLU A 85 -12.23 14.63 -17.79
CA GLU A 85 -13.38 15.21 -18.47
C GLU A 85 -13.06 16.52 -19.17
N ARG A 86 -12.24 17.36 -18.53
CA ARG A 86 -11.82 18.69 -19.01
C ARG A 86 -10.64 18.63 -19.98
N ARG A 87 -10.05 17.45 -20.16
CA ARG A 87 -8.89 17.23 -21.03
C ARG A 87 -7.70 18.12 -20.67
N ASP A 88 -7.41 18.25 -19.38
CA ASP A 88 -6.41 19.20 -18.87
C ASP A 88 -5.02 19.00 -19.50
N TRP A 89 -4.65 17.76 -19.84
CA TRP A 89 -3.40 17.48 -20.55
C TRP A 89 -3.30 18.21 -21.89
N GLN A 90 -4.41 18.42 -22.60
CA GLN A 90 -4.42 19.18 -23.86
C GLN A 90 -4.20 20.66 -23.60
N THR A 91 -4.88 21.21 -22.59
CA THR A 91 -4.75 22.60 -22.16
C THR A 91 -3.32 22.92 -21.72
N LEU A 92 -2.67 21.98 -21.04
CA LEU A 92 -1.29 22.10 -20.57
C LEU A 92 -0.23 21.72 -21.62
N GLY A 93 -0.65 21.35 -22.85
CA GLY A 93 0.26 21.09 -23.97
C GLY A 93 0.94 19.71 -23.97
N TYR A 94 0.47 18.78 -23.15
CA TYR A 94 0.95 17.41 -23.13
C TYR A 94 0.42 16.60 -24.33
N SER A 95 1.23 15.69 -24.86
CA SER A 95 0.89 14.88 -26.03
C SER A 95 -0.24 13.88 -25.76
N GLY A 96 -0.49 13.56 -24.49
CA GLY A 96 -1.60 12.72 -24.07
C GLY A 96 -1.68 12.54 -22.56
N TRP A 97 -2.74 11.87 -22.13
CA TRP A 97 -3.02 11.60 -20.71
C TRP A 97 -1.83 10.95 -19.98
N GLN A 98 -1.18 9.95 -20.58
CA GLN A 98 -0.05 9.28 -19.95
C GLN A 98 1.13 10.24 -19.74
N SER A 99 1.43 11.10 -20.72
CA SER A 99 2.53 12.09 -20.59
C SER A 99 2.25 13.14 -19.51
N TYR A 100 0.99 13.54 -19.34
CA TYR A 100 0.56 14.43 -18.25
C TYR A 100 0.76 13.76 -16.90
N LEU A 101 0.28 12.51 -16.74
CA LEU A 101 0.43 11.78 -15.49
C LEU A 101 1.90 11.51 -15.12
N ASP A 102 2.71 11.15 -16.12
CA ASP A 102 4.13 10.87 -15.93
C ASP A 102 4.91 12.13 -15.51
N ALA A 103 4.60 13.28 -16.13
CA ALA A 103 5.29 14.54 -15.88
C ALA A 103 4.89 15.20 -14.56
N GLU A 104 3.60 15.25 -14.24
CA GLU A 104 3.09 15.96 -13.05
C GLU A 104 3.19 15.12 -11.77
N PHE A 105 3.01 13.81 -11.87
CA PHE A 105 2.87 12.94 -10.68
C PHE A 105 3.96 11.86 -10.58
N GLY A 106 4.57 11.45 -11.69
CA GLY A 106 5.74 10.58 -11.70
C GLY A 106 5.61 9.33 -10.80
N ALA A 107 6.50 9.23 -9.81
CA ALA A 107 6.57 8.14 -8.81
C ALA A 107 5.55 8.28 -7.66
N GLU A 108 4.98 9.47 -7.49
CA GLU A 108 3.93 9.81 -6.51
C GLU A 108 2.52 9.53 -7.04
N ARG A 109 2.43 8.87 -8.21
CA ARG A 109 1.17 8.36 -8.75
C ARG A 109 0.36 7.66 -7.66
N LEU A 110 -0.93 7.97 -7.62
CA LEU A 110 -1.85 7.57 -6.57
C LEU A 110 -1.78 6.05 -6.30
N LYS A 111 -1.07 5.63 -5.25
CA LYS A 111 -0.98 4.22 -4.86
C LYS A 111 -2.18 3.86 -4.02
N VAL A 112 -3.18 3.27 -4.65
CA VAL A 112 -4.48 3.03 -4.01
C VAL A 112 -4.51 1.72 -3.21
N PRO A 113 -4.87 1.74 -1.91
CA PRO A 113 -5.19 0.53 -1.16
C PRO A 113 -6.35 -0.24 -1.78
N THR A 114 -6.29 -1.57 -1.81
CA THR A 114 -7.27 -2.43 -2.52
C THR A 114 -8.74 -2.12 -2.23
N VAL A 115 -9.10 -1.87 -0.97
CA VAL A 115 -10.49 -1.53 -0.59
C VAL A 115 -10.97 -0.22 -1.21
N LEU A 116 -10.11 0.80 -1.24
CA LEU A 116 -10.45 2.10 -1.82
C LEU A 116 -10.36 2.09 -3.35
N ARG A 117 -9.64 1.11 -3.92
CA ARG A 117 -9.45 1.00 -5.37
C ARG A 117 -10.75 0.69 -6.09
N GLN A 118 -11.61 -0.15 -5.53
CA GLN A 118 -12.90 -0.46 -6.14
C GLN A 118 -13.80 0.78 -6.23
N GLN A 119 -13.89 1.55 -5.14
CA GLN A 119 -14.62 2.83 -5.16
C GLN A 119 -13.98 3.84 -6.13
N ALA A 120 -12.66 3.91 -6.19
CA ALA A 120 -11.97 4.78 -7.15
C ALA A 120 -12.25 4.37 -8.61
N VAL A 121 -12.23 3.06 -8.89
CA VAL A 121 -12.56 2.48 -10.20
C VAL A 121 -14.01 2.80 -10.57
N GLU A 122 -14.95 2.68 -9.64
CA GLU A 122 -16.35 3.04 -9.84
C GLU A 122 -16.52 4.51 -10.24
N ILE A 123 -15.92 5.43 -9.47
CA ILE A 123 -15.98 6.88 -9.72
C ILE A 123 -15.40 7.23 -11.09
N LEU A 124 -14.18 6.74 -11.39
CA LEU A 124 -13.52 7.03 -12.68
C LEU A 124 -14.27 6.37 -13.84
N ARG A 125 -14.90 5.22 -13.61
CA ARG A 125 -15.72 4.57 -14.62
C ARG A 125 -16.99 5.36 -14.91
N ALA A 126 -17.63 5.93 -13.89
CA ALA A 126 -18.78 6.82 -14.05
C ALA A 126 -18.44 8.07 -14.89
N ALA A 127 -17.20 8.55 -14.84
CA ALA A 127 -16.65 9.60 -15.72
C ALA A 127 -16.32 9.09 -17.15
N PHE A 128 -16.88 7.94 -17.55
CA PHE A 128 -16.71 7.31 -18.86
C PHE A 128 -15.26 6.95 -19.20
N MET A 129 -14.37 6.79 -18.22
CA MET A 129 -12.98 6.43 -18.51
C MET A 129 -12.86 4.98 -18.99
N SER A 130 -12.00 4.76 -20.00
CA SER A 130 -11.58 3.41 -20.40
C SER A 130 -10.75 2.74 -19.31
N GLN A 131 -10.76 1.40 -19.26
CA GLN A 131 -10.00 0.64 -18.28
C GLN A 131 -8.49 0.93 -18.33
N ARG A 132 -7.95 1.25 -19.53
CA ARG A 132 -6.56 1.66 -19.71
C ARG A 132 -6.28 3.04 -19.09
N ALA A 133 -7.20 3.99 -19.24
CA ALA A 133 -7.07 5.32 -18.65
C ALA A 133 -7.16 5.26 -17.11
N ILE A 134 -8.08 4.44 -16.58
CA ILE A 134 -8.21 4.18 -15.13
C ILE A 134 -6.94 3.53 -14.58
N ALA A 135 -6.42 2.51 -15.25
CA ALA A 135 -5.19 1.82 -14.83
C ALA A 135 -4.00 2.78 -14.76
N ALA A 136 -3.85 3.67 -15.75
CA ALA A 136 -2.82 4.69 -15.76
C ALA A 136 -2.96 5.69 -14.60
N ALA A 137 -4.18 6.16 -14.33
CA ALA A 137 -4.48 7.11 -13.26
C ALA A 137 -4.18 6.53 -11.86
N LEU A 138 -4.52 5.26 -11.64
CA LEU A 138 -4.34 4.59 -10.35
C LEU A 138 -2.99 3.86 -10.19
N GLY A 139 -2.14 3.89 -11.21
CA GLY A 139 -0.84 3.21 -11.19
C GLY A 139 -0.92 1.69 -11.02
N VAL A 140 -1.98 1.05 -11.54
CA VAL A 140 -2.21 -0.41 -11.44
C VAL A 140 -2.26 -1.08 -12.82
N GLY A 141 -2.25 -2.40 -12.84
CA GLY A 141 -2.46 -3.17 -14.07
C GLY A 141 -3.91 -3.06 -14.57
N GLN A 142 -4.11 -3.12 -15.90
CA GLN A 142 -5.45 -3.12 -16.49
C GLN A 142 -6.26 -4.37 -16.10
N SER A 143 -5.62 -5.51 -15.86
CA SER A 143 -6.28 -6.71 -15.32
C SER A 143 -6.90 -6.45 -13.94
N THR A 144 -6.22 -5.72 -13.07
CA THR A 144 -6.75 -5.32 -11.75
C THR A 144 -8.02 -4.48 -11.89
N VAL A 145 -8.03 -3.51 -12.81
CA VAL A 145 -9.23 -2.69 -13.07
C VAL A 145 -10.38 -3.54 -13.61
N ARG A 146 -10.10 -4.48 -14.52
CA ARG A 146 -11.10 -5.41 -15.04
C ARG A 146 -11.72 -6.24 -13.90
N ASP A 147 -10.89 -6.79 -13.02
CA ASP A 147 -11.34 -7.64 -11.91
C ASP A 147 -12.17 -6.83 -10.90
N ASP A 148 -11.76 -5.59 -10.59
CA ASP A 148 -12.53 -4.67 -9.74
C ASP A 148 -13.90 -4.30 -10.38
N LEU A 149 -13.94 -4.04 -11.70
CA LEU A 149 -15.20 -3.78 -12.42
C LEU A 149 -16.13 -5.00 -12.47
N ALA A 150 -15.57 -6.21 -12.56
CA ALA A 150 -16.36 -7.44 -12.54
C ALA A 150 -17.08 -7.62 -11.20
N LEU A 151 -16.42 -7.26 -10.08
CA LEU A 151 -17.03 -7.29 -8.75
C LEU A 151 -18.17 -6.25 -8.61
N LEU A 152 -18.03 -5.08 -9.23
CA LEU A 152 -19.02 -4.00 -9.20
C LEU A 152 -20.23 -4.25 -10.12
N SER A 153 -20.07 -5.01 -11.20
CA SER A 153 -21.12 -5.21 -12.21
C SER A 153 -22.35 -5.94 -11.66
N GLY A 154 -22.24 -6.61 -10.51
CA GLY A 154 -23.37 -7.21 -9.79
C GLY A 154 -24.11 -6.27 -8.83
N SER A 155 -23.55 -5.11 -8.50
CA SER A 155 -24.05 -4.20 -7.47
C SER A 155 -24.33 -2.77 -7.95
N THR A 156 -23.67 -2.32 -9.01
CA THR A 156 -23.75 -0.94 -9.53
C THR A 156 -23.99 -0.96 -11.04
N GLN A 157 -24.88 -0.07 -11.53
CA GLN A 157 -25.03 0.18 -12.96
C GLN A 157 -23.85 1.01 -13.49
N LEU A 158 -23.01 0.39 -14.31
CA LEU A 158 -21.85 1.03 -14.95
C LEU A 158 -22.24 1.54 -16.36
N PRO A 159 -21.59 2.59 -16.87
CA PRO A 159 -21.88 3.12 -18.21
C PRO A 159 -21.50 2.15 -19.33
N ASP A 160 -22.37 2.07 -20.34
CA ASP A 160 -22.24 1.23 -21.54
C ASP A 160 -21.31 1.80 -22.61
N ARG A 161 -20.88 3.06 -22.45
CA ARG A 161 -19.94 3.73 -23.36
C ARG A 161 -18.78 4.33 -22.58
N ILE A 162 -17.62 4.40 -23.21
CA ILE A 162 -16.38 4.92 -22.61
C ILE A 162 -15.58 5.73 -23.61
N LYS A 163 -14.70 6.58 -23.10
CA LYS A 163 -13.71 7.32 -23.88
C LYS A 163 -12.35 6.65 -23.82
N SER A 164 -11.80 6.39 -25.00
CA SER A 164 -10.42 5.95 -25.19
C SER A 164 -9.43 7.06 -24.83
N LEU A 165 -8.15 6.71 -24.69
CA LEU A 165 -7.02 7.66 -24.55
C LEU A 165 -6.97 8.68 -25.71
N ASP A 166 -7.42 8.26 -26.90
CA ASP A 166 -7.48 9.13 -28.08
C ASP A 166 -8.77 9.96 -28.15
N GLY A 167 -9.59 9.95 -27.10
CA GLY A 167 -10.87 10.68 -27.04
C GLY A 167 -12.02 10.07 -27.84
N ARG A 168 -11.84 8.88 -28.41
CA ARG A 168 -12.87 8.14 -29.17
C ARG A 168 -13.88 7.46 -28.23
N ASP A 169 -15.16 7.55 -28.55
CA ASP A 169 -16.23 6.82 -27.87
C ASP A 169 -16.28 5.35 -28.30
N LEU A 170 -16.21 4.44 -27.35
CA LEU A 170 -16.23 2.99 -27.54
C LEU A 170 -17.34 2.35 -26.69
N PRO A 171 -17.91 1.21 -27.12
CA PRO A 171 -18.74 0.40 -26.24
C PRO A 171 -17.90 -0.13 -25.06
N ALA A 172 -18.50 -0.13 -23.88
CA ALA A 172 -17.92 -0.60 -22.63
C ALA A 172 -17.54 -2.09 -22.65
N THR A 173 -18.36 -2.87 -23.36
CA THR A 173 -18.21 -4.31 -23.55
C THR A 173 -17.89 -4.55 -25.01
N ARG A 174 -17.00 -5.50 -25.30
CA ARG A 174 -16.76 -5.91 -26.69
C ARG A 174 -18.05 -6.54 -27.24
N PRO A 175 -18.61 -6.06 -28.36
CA PRO A 175 -19.75 -6.73 -28.97
C PRO A 175 -19.34 -8.17 -29.32
N THR A 176 -20.17 -9.13 -28.92
CA THR A 176 -19.99 -10.54 -29.28
C THR A 176 -20.10 -10.67 -30.80
N PRO A 177 -19.13 -11.31 -31.49
CA PRO A 177 -19.18 -11.52 -32.93
C PRO A 177 -20.34 -12.42 -33.36
#